data_AF-A0A433IE55-F1
#
_entry.id   AF-A0A433IE55-F1
#
_cell.length_a   1.000
_cell.length_b   1.000
_cell.length_c   1.000
_cell.angle_alpha   90.00
_cell.angle_beta   90.00
_cell.angle_gamma   90.00
#
_symmetry.space_group_name_H-M   'P 1'
#
loop_
_entity.id
_entity.type
_entity.pdbx_description
1 polymer ?
#
loop_
_entity_poly.entity_id
_entity_poly.type
_entity_poly.pdbx_seq_one_letter_code
_entity_poly.pdbx_strand_id
1 'polypeptide(L)'
;MRPGSVGRILAVQCGDDKRDIERGLLEMGFVEGACVEVLHHGFLGRDPLAVRINQSMTVALRRCEANAVLVGPLLDELSARPVYRREHGIA
;
A
#
# COMPACT_ATOMS: atom_id res chain seq x y z
N MET A 1 2.13 -6.02 8.02
CA MET A 1 0.68 -6.10 7.69
C MET A 1 0.36 -7.47 7.10
N ARG A 2 -0.85 -8.01 7.33
CA ARG A 2 -1.29 -9.28 6.72
C ARG A 2 -1.90 -9.01 5.32
N PRO A 3 -1.96 -9.98 4.40
CA PRO A 3 -2.76 -9.82 3.18
C PRO A 3 -4.21 -9.48 3.55
N GLY A 4 -4.83 -8.57 2.82
CA GLY A 4 -6.16 -8.03 3.10
C GLY A 4 -6.19 -6.95 4.20
N SER A 5 -5.04 -6.59 4.79
CA SER A 5 -4.98 -5.44 5.71
C SER A 5 -5.05 -4.14 4.92
N VAL A 6 -5.95 -3.25 5.36
CA VAL A 6 -6.07 -1.88 4.86
C VAL A 6 -5.53 -0.92 5.92
N GLY A 7 -4.86 0.14 5.48
CA GLY A 7 -4.38 1.20 6.34
C GLY A 7 -4.22 2.51 5.59
N ARG A 8 -3.71 3.52 6.31
CA ARG A 8 -3.43 4.85 5.75
C ARG A 8 -1.94 5.13 5.85
N ILE A 9 -1.35 5.65 4.79
CA ILE A 9 0.05 6.09 4.80
C ILE A 9 0.16 7.28 5.76
N LEU A 10 1.01 7.15 6.77
CA LEU A 10 1.30 8.20 7.73
C LEU A 10 2.51 9.03 7.32
N ALA A 11 3.51 8.39 6.71
CA ALA A 11 4.72 9.03 6.23
C ALA A 11 5.45 8.12 5.23
N VAL A 12 6.27 8.70 4.37
CA VAL A 12 7.29 8.01 3.59
C VAL A 12 8.64 8.57 4.00
N GLN A 13 9.51 7.74 4.55
CA GLN A 13 10.81 8.17 5.08
C GLN A 13 11.88 7.19 4.64
N CYS A 14 12.98 7.72 4.11
CA CYS A 14 14.16 6.95 3.78
C CYS A 14 15.41 7.62 4.37
N GLY A 15 16.51 6.88 4.50
CA GLY A 15 17.80 7.49 4.84
C GLY A 15 18.30 8.41 3.73
N ASP A 16 19.23 9.31 4.04
CA ASP A 16 19.80 10.27 3.08
C ASP A 16 20.36 9.61 1.80
N ASP A 17 20.79 8.36 1.89
CA ASP A 17 21.31 7.52 0.80
C ASP A 17 20.22 7.02 -0.17
N LYS A 18 18.94 7.24 0.13
CA LYS A 18 17.79 6.61 -0.57
C LYS A 18 16.74 7.60 -1.07
N ARG A 19 17.06 8.89 -1.18
CA ARG A 19 16.10 9.92 -1.61
C ARG A 19 15.42 9.63 -2.95
N ASP A 20 16.07 8.90 -3.85
CA ASP A 20 15.48 8.49 -5.12
C ASP A 20 14.31 7.50 -4.93
N ILE A 21 14.38 6.65 -3.90
CA ILE A 21 13.30 5.73 -3.53
C ILE A 21 12.11 6.51 -2.97
N GLU A 22 12.36 7.45 -2.05
CA GLU A 22 11.32 8.32 -1.51
C GLU A 22 10.62 9.12 -2.60
N ARG A 23 11.40 9.73 -3.52
CA ARG A 23 10.83 10.45 -4.67
C ARG A 23 9.99 9.53 -5.55
N GLY A 24 10.51 8.36 -5.92
CA GLY A 24 9.75 7.39 -6.73
C GLY A 24 8.45 6.94 -6.06
N LEU A 25 8.46 6.71 -4.75
CA LEU A 25 7.26 6.40 -3.97
C LEU A 25 6.24 7.56 -4.03
N LEU A 26 6.68 8.79 -3.83
CA LEU A 26 5.81 9.97 -3.92
C LEU A 26 5.24 10.15 -5.33
N GLU A 27 6.03 9.93 -6.37
CA GLU A 27 5.60 9.99 -7.78
C GLU A 27 4.55 8.91 -8.11
N MET A 28 4.67 7.73 -7.49
CA MET A 28 3.65 6.68 -7.54
C MET A 28 2.44 6.96 -6.63
N GLY A 29 2.38 8.08 -5.92
CA GLY A 29 1.25 8.44 -5.07
C GLY A 29 1.24 7.80 -3.68
N PHE A 30 2.38 7.30 -3.21
CA PHE A 30 2.58 7.00 -1.79
C PHE A 30 2.76 8.31 -1.02
N VAL A 31 1.66 9.01 -0.79
CA VAL A 31 1.61 10.27 -0.05
C VAL A 31 0.90 10.08 1.27
N GLU A 32 1.16 10.96 2.24
CA GLU A 32 0.47 10.97 3.51
C GLU A 32 -1.06 11.07 3.30
N GLY A 33 -1.81 10.26 4.04
CA GLY A 33 -3.26 10.19 3.93
C GLY A 33 -3.78 9.21 2.88
N ALA A 34 -2.94 8.71 1.96
CA ALA A 34 -3.36 7.75 0.95
C ALA A 34 -3.79 6.41 1.58
N CYS A 35 -4.86 5.83 1.05
CA CYS A 35 -5.34 4.53 1.49
C CYS A 35 -4.53 3.43 0.79
N VAL A 36 -3.99 2.51 1.57
CA VAL A 36 -3.18 1.39 1.07
C VAL A 36 -3.74 0.06 1.55
N GLU A 37 -3.81 -0.90 0.64
CA GLU A 37 -4.25 -2.27 0.93
C GLU A 37 -3.18 -3.26 0.52
N VAL A 38 -2.86 -4.20 1.40
CA VAL A 38 -1.92 -5.27 1.08
C VAL A 38 -2.65 -6.38 0.34
N LEU A 39 -2.30 -6.62 -0.93
CA LEU A 39 -2.94 -7.64 -1.76
C LEU A 39 -2.35 -9.02 -1.48
N HIS A 40 -1.04 -9.17 -1.68
CA HIS A 40 -0.34 -10.43 -1.42
C HIS A 40 1.16 -10.19 -1.23
N HIS A 41 1.84 -11.21 -0.70
CA HIS A 41 3.30 -11.23 -0.55
C HIS A 41 3.86 -12.05 -1.71
N GLY A 42 5.01 -11.68 -2.27
CA GLY A 42 5.69 -12.47 -3.29
C GLY A 42 5.97 -13.91 -2.82
N PHE A 43 5.94 -14.86 -3.75
CA PHE A 43 6.02 -16.29 -3.45
C PHE A 43 7.42 -16.74 -2.97
N LEU A 44 8.49 -16.12 -3.50
CA LEU A 44 9.88 -16.41 -3.13
C LEU A 44 10.44 -15.25 -2.28
N GLY A 45 10.82 -15.54 -1.04
CA GLY A 45 11.44 -14.54 -0.15
C GLY A 45 10.50 -13.46 0.40
N ARG A 46 9.18 -13.57 0.19
CA ARG A 46 8.15 -12.57 0.59
C ARG A 46 8.39 -11.18 0.03
N ASP A 47 9.04 -11.12 -1.11
CA ASP A 47 9.37 -9.92 -1.86
C ASP A 47 9.04 -10.17 -3.34
N PRO A 48 8.41 -9.23 -4.06
CA PRO A 48 7.89 -7.94 -3.60
C PRO A 48 6.55 -8.04 -2.84
N LEU A 49 6.18 -6.98 -2.12
CA LEU A 49 4.88 -6.78 -1.50
C LEU A 49 3.94 -6.08 -2.48
N ALA A 50 2.89 -6.76 -2.93
CA ALA A 50 1.88 -6.15 -3.79
C ALA A 50 0.88 -5.36 -2.93
N VAL A 51 0.77 -4.06 -3.22
CA VAL A 51 -0.17 -3.15 -2.55
C VAL A 51 -1.05 -2.43 -3.54
N ARG A 52 -2.27 -2.10 -3.13
CA ARG A 52 -3.19 -1.25 -3.88
C ARG A 52 -3.31 0.11 -3.18
N ILE A 53 -3.13 1.19 -3.93
CA ILE A 53 -3.24 2.57 -3.47
C ILE A 53 -4.53 3.16 -4.01
N ASN A 54 -5.28 3.85 -3.15
CA ASN A 54 -6.51 4.57 -3.50
C ASN A 54 -7.51 3.74 -4.33
N GLN A 55 -7.52 2.41 -4.13
CA GLN A 55 -8.42 1.45 -4.77
C GLN A 55 -8.29 1.31 -6.30
N SER A 56 -7.41 2.05 -6.96
CA SER A 56 -7.28 2.06 -8.42
C SER A 56 -5.93 1.54 -8.91
N MET A 57 -4.84 1.83 -8.19
CA MET A 57 -3.49 1.53 -8.64
C MET A 57 -2.86 0.40 -7.84
N THR A 58 -2.27 -0.59 -8.51
CA THR A 58 -1.52 -1.67 -7.87
C THR A 58 -0.03 -1.49 -8.11
N VAL A 59 0.75 -1.50 -7.03
CA VAL A 59 2.21 -1.33 -7.06
C VAL A 59 2.86 -2.50 -6.34
N ALA A 60 3.93 -3.03 -6.94
CA ALA A 60 4.78 -4.03 -6.30
C ALA A 60 5.95 -3.33 -5.63
N LEU A 61 5.94 -3.28 -4.30
CA LEU A 61 7.02 -2.69 -3.51
C LEU A 61 8.07 -3.75 -3.18
N ARG A 62 9.33 -3.46 -3.49
CA ARG A 62 10.44 -4.20 -2.90
C ARG A 62 10.50 -3.96 -1.40
N ARG A 63 11.09 -4.89 -0.66
CA ARG A 63 11.24 -4.84 0.80
C ARG A 63 11.91 -3.55 1.28
N CYS A 64 12.85 -3.01 0.53
CA CYS A 64 13.49 -1.73 0.86
C CYS A 64 12.52 -0.54 0.78
N GLU A 65 11.61 -0.56 -0.19
CA GLU A 65 10.60 0.49 -0.41
C GLU A 65 9.45 0.34 0.60
N ALA A 66 9.00 -0.90 0.82
CA ALA A 66 7.98 -1.20 1.83
C ALA A 66 8.42 -0.78 3.25
N ASN A 67 9.71 -0.89 3.56
CA ASN A 67 10.26 -0.41 4.84
C ASN A 67 10.30 1.11 4.97
N ALA A 68 10.24 1.85 3.85
CA ALA A 68 10.21 3.31 3.84
C ALA A 68 8.80 3.88 4.04
N VAL A 69 7.74 3.07 3.89
CA VAL A 69 6.35 3.52 4.01
C VAL A 69 5.79 3.17 5.39
N LEU A 70 5.48 4.19 6.18
CA LEU A 70 4.81 4.03 7.47
C LEU A 70 3.29 3.99 7.26
N VAL A 71 2.63 2.94 7.75
CA VAL A 71 1.18 2.75 7.61
C VAL A 71 0.52 2.66 8.99
N GLY A 72 -0.54 3.42 9.19
CA GLY A 72 -1.37 3.44 10.39
C GLY A 72 -2.74 2.76 10.18
N PRO A 73 -3.46 2.47 11.27
CA PRO A 73 -4.82 1.96 11.21
C PRO A 73 -5.76 2.96 10.52
N LEU A 74 -6.71 2.45 9.76
CA LEU A 74 -7.83 3.23 9.23
C LEU A 74 -8.82 3.48 10.40
N LEU A 75 -8.52 4.45 11.26
CA LEU A 75 -9.44 4.90 12.31
C LEU A 75 -10.55 5.74 11.69
N ASP A 76 -11.44 5.09 10.96
CA ASP A 76 -12.72 5.65 10.54
C ASP A 76 -13.76 4.53 10.58
N GLU A 77 -14.60 4.52 11.61
CA GLU A 77 -15.76 3.60 11.74
C GLU A 77 -16.71 3.69 10.52
N LEU A 78 -16.63 4.76 9.73
CA LEU A 78 -17.42 4.99 8.51
C LEU A 78 -16.71 4.57 7.20
N SER A 79 -15.38 4.42 7.20
CA SER A 79 -14.58 4.03 6.02
C SER A 79 -14.32 2.52 5.97
N ALA A 80 -14.57 1.80 7.07
CA ALA A 80 -14.44 0.36 7.21
C ALA A 80 -15.52 -0.46 6.45
N ARG A 81 -16.23 0.11 5.47
CA ARG A 81 -16.89 -0.74 4.47
C ARG A 81 -15.78 -1.27 3.57
N PRO A 82 -15.48 -2.57 3.57
CA PRO A 82 -14.64 -3.11 2.52
C PRO A 82 -15.34 -2.76 1.21
N VAL A 83 -14.68 -1.98 0.36
CA VAL A 83 -15.08 -1.83 -1.05
C VAL A 83 -14.73 -3.15 -1.73
N TYR A 84 -15.46 -4.19 -1.32
CA TYR A 84 -15.52 -5.49 -1.95
C TYR A 84 -16.98 -5.69 -2.37
N ARG A 85 -17.40 -4.89 -3.35
CA ARG A 85 -18.43 -5.32 -4.28
C ARG A 85 -17.69 -5.70 -5.55
N ARG A 86 -17.34 -6.99 -5.67
CA ARG A 86 -17.11 -7.57 -6.98
C ARG A 86 -18.45 -7.54 -7.71
N GLU A 87 -18.60 -6.58 -8.59
CA GLU A 87 -19.52 -6.70 -9.71
C GLU A 87 -18.86 -7.59 -10.76
N HIS A 88 -18.91 -8.90 -10.50
CA HIS A 88 -18.88 -9.92 -11.55
C HIS A 88 -20.28 -10.54 -11.60
N GLY A 89 -21.22 -9.78 -12.16
CA GLY A 89 -22.34 -10.37 -12.87
C GLY A 89 -21.88 -10.60 -14.31
N ILE A 90 -21.76 -11.86 -14.73
CA ILE A 90 -22.66 -12.52 -15.69
C ILE A 90 -22.05 -13.87 -16.10
N ALA A 91 -22.75 -14.94 -15.75
CA ALA A 91 -22.85 -16.17 -16.53
C ALA A 91 -24.35 -16.52 -16.54
#